data_AF-A0A251VC48-F1
#
_entry.id   AF-A0A251VC48-F1
#
_cell.length_a   1.000
_cell.length_b   1.000
_cell.length_c   1.000
_cell.angle_alpha   90.00
_cell.angle_beta   90.00
_cell.angle_gamma   90.00
#
_symmetry.space_group_name_H-M   'P 1'
#
loop_
_entity.id
_entity.type
_entity.pdbx_description
1 polymer ?
#
loop_
_entity_poly.entity_id
_entity_poly.type
_entity_poly.pdbx_seq_one_letter_code
_entity_poly.pdbx_strand_id
1 'polypeptide(L)'
;MFVSEELDKKLRESEVANKVLNLLDNNMPWAYAHVGTELRVDTKSSPYLKPDADVACCHDLEAYLHLVDGFLASNCPFRANAKRSLVKLVHEQNSNMKKLYMNKAPELKLSLEREVQLSGCLPSP
;
A
#
# COMPACT_ATOMS: atom_id res chain seq x y z
N MET A 1 -1.48 16.31 14.62
CA MET A 1 -1.76 14.85 14.67
C MET A 1 -1.97 14.40 13.24
N PHE A 2 -1.34 13.32 12.77
CA PHE A 2 -1.56 12.86 11.40
C PHE A 2 -2.91 12.13 11.30
N VAL A 3 -3.80 12.61 10.43
CA VAL A 3 -5.13 12.06 10.19
C VAL A 3 -5.36 12.01 8.68
N SER A 4 -6.23 11.13 8.21
CA SER A 4 -6.57 11.09 6.78
C SER A 4 -7.23 12.41 6.36
N GLU A 5 -7.01 12.84 5.12
CA GLU A 5 -7.54 14.11 4.61
C GLU A 5 -9.07 14.20 4.78
N GLU A 6 -9.76 13.08 4.55
CA GLU A 6 -11.21 13.01 4.73
C GLU A 6 -11.65 13.23 6.18
N LEU A 7 -10.92 12.63 7.13
CA LEU A 7 -11.23 12.80 8.55
C LEU A 7 -10.85 14.19 9.03
N ASP A 8 -9.70 14.73 8.59
CA ASP A 8 -9.28 16.10 8.89
C ASP A 8 -10.31 17.11 8.38
N LYS A 9 -10.80 16.94 7.15
CA LYS A 9 -11.87 17.76 6.58
C LYS A 9 -13.16 17.69 7.41
N LYS A 10 -13.62 16.48 7.76
CA LYS A 10 -14.81 16.28 8.61
C LYS A 10 -14.66 16.91 9.99
N LEU A 11 -13.46 16.85 10.58
CA LEU A 11 -13.17 17.48 11.86
C LEU A 11 -13.16 19.01 11.76
N ARG A 12 -12.69 19.57 10.64
CA ARG A 12 -12.71 21.02 10.38
C ARG A 12 -14.12 21.55 10.08
N GLU A 13 -15.03 20.71 9.58
CA GLU A 13 -16.46 21.05 9.41
C GLU A 13 -17.20 21.17 10.76
N SER A 14 -16.72 20.50 11.81
CA SER A 14 -17.29 20.61 13.17
C SER A 14 -16.76 21.83 13.91
N GLU A 15 -17.64 22.70 14.42
CA GLU A 15 -17.23 23.92 15.14
C GLU A 15 -16.32 23.65 16.34
N VAL A 16 -16.64 22.61 17.12
CA VAL A 16 -15.91 22.29 18.36
C VAL A 16 -14.53 21.72 18.01
N ALA A 17 -14.46 20.77 17.09
CA ALA A 17 -13.19 20.15 16.69
C ALA A 17 -12.29 21.15 15.95
N ASN A 18 -12.87 22.01 15.10
CA ASN A 18 -12.13 23.07 14.41
C ASN A 18 -11.51 24.09 15.38
N LYS A 19 -12.24 24.54 16.41
CA LYS A 19 -11.67 25.42 17.45
C LYS A 19 -10.49 24.78 18.17
N VAL A 20 -10.58 23.49 18.51
CA VAL A 20 -9.50 22.74 19.16
C VAL A 20 -8.31 22.57 18.21
N LEU A 21 -8.54 22.21 16.95
CA LEU A 21 -7.49 22.07 15.94
C LEU A 21 -6.77 23.40 15.70
N ASN A 22 -7.48 24.53 15.60
CA ASN A 22 -6.85 25.84 15.45
C ASN A 22 -6.02 26.24 16.68
N LEU A 23 -6.49 25.92 17.90
CA LEU A 23 -5.71 26.18 19.11
C LEU A 23 -4.41 25.36 19.11
N LEU A 24 -4.47 24.11 18.67
CA LEU A 24 -3.30 23.24 18.54
C LEU A 24 -2.34 23.75 17.45
N ASP A 25 -2.85 24.06 16.26
CA ASP A 25 -2.07 24.55 15.12
C ASP A 25 -1.32 25.86 15.47
N ASN A 26 -1.98 26.79 16.19
CA ASN A 26 -1.37 28.06 16.59
C ASN A 26 -0.35 27.92 17.73
N ASN A 27 -0.55 26.97 18.66
CA ASN A 27 0.32 26.80 19.82
C ASN A 27 1.46 25.79 19.57
N MET A 28 1.45 25.09 18.43
CA MET A 28 2.41 24.04 18.09
C MET A 28 3.02 24.27 16.71
N PRO A 29 3.96 25.23 16.57
CA PRO A 29 4.59 25.57 15.29
C PRO A 29 5.43 24.44 14.66
N TRP A 30 5.62 23.33 15.39
CA TRP A 30 6.31 22.11 14.93
C TRP A 30 5.32 21.00 14.51
N ALA A 31 4.03 21.32 14.39
CA ALA A 31 3.03 20.39 13.89
C ALA A 31 3.29 20.06 12.41
N TYR A 32 3.23 18.77 12.06
CA TYR A 32 3.34 18.31 10.68
C TYR A 32 2.06 18.64 9.90
N ALA A 33 2.22 19.24 8.71
CA ALA A 33 1.16 19.47 7.74
C ALA A 33 1.35 18.56 6.51
N HIS A 34 0.26 18.04 5.97
CA HIS A 34 0.28 17.31 4.70
C HIS A 34 0.48 18.28 3.54
N VAL A 35 1.30 17.91 2.55
CA VAL A 35 1.55 18.69 1.33
C VAL A 35 1.42 17.79 0.10
N GLY A 36 0.89 18.34 -0.98
CA GLY A 36 0.65 17.62 -2.24
C GLY A 36 -0.76 17.04 -2.35
N THR A 37 -0.90 16.00 -3.18
CA THR A 37 -2.18 15.32 -3.44
C THR A 37 -2.06 13.85 -3.08
N GLU A 38 -2.97 13.34 -2.26
CA GLU A 38 -2.99 11.95 -1.81
C GLU A 38 -3.48 11.00 -2.93
N LEU A 39 -2.75 9.91 -3.16
CA LEU A 39 -3.22 8.78 -3.96
C LEU A 39 -3.70 7.66 -3.03
N ARG A 40 -5.02 7.48 -2.95
CA ARG A 40 -5.63 6.44 -2.11
C ARG A 40 -5.68 5.12 -2.87
N VAL A 41 -4.99 4.11 -2.33
CA VAL A 41 -5.04 2.73 -2.82
C VAL A 41 -5.70 1.83 -1.79
N ASP A 42 -6.47 0.84 -2.23
CA ASP A 42 -7.18 -0.11 -1.36
C ASP A 42 -6.75 -1.54 -1.70
N THR A 43 -6.27 -2.27 -0.70
CA THR A 43 -5.92 -3.70 -0.79
C THR A 43 -7.08 -4.54 -1.32
N LYS A 44 -8.33 -4.17 -1.01
CA LYS A 44 -9.54 -4.87 -1.44
C LYS A 44 -9.75 -4.82 -2.96
N SER A 45 -9.19 -3.81 -3.63
CA SER A 45 -9.26 -3.71 -5.09
C SER A 45 -8.49 -4.85 -5.77
N SER A 46 -7.38 -5.30 -5.17
CA SER A 46 -6.55 -6.35 -5.73
C SER A 46 -7.26 -7.71 -5.68
N PRO A 47 -7.31 -8.46 -6.81
CA PRO A 47 -7.84 -9.81 -6.79
C PRO A 47 -6.93 -10.77 -6.02
N TYR A 48 -5.66 -10.43 -5.82
CA TYR A 48 -4.64 -11.32 -5.23
C TYR A 48 -4.48 -11.17 -3.71
N LEU A 49 -4.64 -9.96 -3.18
CA LEU A 49 -4.41 -9.66 -1.76
C LEU A 49 -5.68 -9.86 -0.92
N LYS A 50 -5.52 -10.26 0.34
CA LYS A 50 -6.63 -10.46 1.27
C LYS A 50 -7.27 -9.11 1.63
N PRO A 51 -8.61 -9.03 1.67
CA PRO A 51 -9.28 -7.80 2.09
C PRO A 51 -9.09 -7.50 3.57
N ASP A 52 -8.89 -8.54 4.39
CA ASP A 52 -8.75 -8.47 5.85
C ASP A 52 -7.31 -8.78 6.27
N ALA A 53 -6.35 -8.11 5.63
CA ALA A 53 -4.95 -8.24 5.96
C ALA A 53 -4.67 -7.74 7.39
N ASP A 54 -3.83 -8.46 8.13
CA ASP A 54 -3.41 -8.04 9.48
C ASP A 54 -2.63 -6.71 9.42
N VAL A 55 -2.64 -5.94 10.50
CA VAL A 55 -1.99 -4.62 10.58
C VAL A 55 -0.49 -4.67 10.26
N ALA A 56 0.15 -5.81 10.53
CA ALA A 56 1.54 -6.06 10.19
C ALA A 56 1.78 -6.18 8.67
N CYS A 57 0.78 -6.59 7.89
CA CYS A 57 0.85 -6.70 6.43
C CYS A 57 0.60 -5.36 5.72
N CYS A 58 0.15 -4.33 6.44
CA CYS A 58 -0.18 -3.02 5.88
C CYS A 58 1.05 -2.14 5.56
N HIS A 59 2.26 -2.56 5.93
CA HIS A 59 3.48 -1.78 5.74
C HIS A 59 4.45 -2.37 4.71
N ASP A 60 3.96 -3.26 3.85
CA ASP A 60 4.78 -3.88 2.84
C ASP A 60 4.83 -3.07 1.54
N LEU A 61 6.05 -2.72 1.13
CA LEU A 61 6.29 -1.92 -0.06
C LEU A 61 5.85 -2.63 -1.34
N GLU A 62 6.05 -3.95 -1.44
CA GLU A 62 5.67 -4.73 -2.61
C GLU A 62 4.15 -4.79 -2.79
N ALA A 63 3.41 -4.89 -1.69
CA ALA A 63 1.95 -4.76 -1.71
C ALA A 63 1.51 -3.39 -2.23
N TYR A 64 2.13 -2.30 -1.77
CA TYR A 64 1.83 -0.94 -2.26
C TYR A 64 2.15 -0.79 -3.75
N LEU A 65 3.32 -1.24 -4.19
CA LEU A 65 3.71 -1.18 -5.60
C LEU A 65 2.78 -2.01 -6.49
N HIS A 66 2.35 -3.18 -6.03
CA HIS A 66 1.35 -3.99 -6.70
C HIS A 66 0.01 -3.27 -6.82
N LEU A 67 -0.44 -2.60 -5.75
CA LEU A 67 -1.68 -1.83 -5.75
C LEU A 67 -1.62 -0.63 -6.70
N VAL A 68 -0.52 0.12 -6.68
CA VAL A 68 -0.30 1.26 -7.58
C VAL A 68 -0.25 0.81 -9.05
N ASP A 69 0.43 -0.30 -9.35
CA ASP A 69 0.50 -0.81 -10.71
C ASP A 69 -0.86 -1.32 -11.24
N GLY A 70 -1.72 -1.80 -10.36
CA GLY A 70 -3.09 -2.15 -10.72
C GLY A 70 -4.09 -1.01 -10.67
N PHE A 71 -3.70 0.15 -10.15
CA PHE A 71 -4.60 1.28 -9.93
C PHE A 71 -4.96 1.97 -11.25
N LEU A 72 -6.26 2.21 -11.45
CA LEU A 72 -6.79 3.00 -12.57
C LEU A 72 -7.52 4.24 -12.05
N ALA A 73 -8.52 4.02 -11.20
CA ALA A 73 -9.27 5.06 -10.50
C ALA A 73 -10.01 4.45 -9.31
N SER A 74 -10.50 5.28 -8.39
CA SER A 74 -11.14 4.83 -7.14
C SER A 74 -12.37 3.93 -7.32
N ASN A 75 -13.09 4.06 -8.43
CA ASN A 75 -14.31 3.27 -8.72
C ASN A 75 -14.13 2.30 -9.90
N CYS A 76 -12.88 1.96 -10.24
CA CYS A 76 -12.57 1.05 -11.33
C CYS A 76 -12.03 -0.28 -10.79
N PRO A 77 -12.29 -1.39 -11.51
CA PRO A 77 -11.67 -2.67 -11.16
C PRO A 77 -10.15 -2.59 -11.32
N PHE A 78 -9.46 -3.45 -10.57
CA PHE A 78 -8.01 -3.59 -10.67
C PHE A 78 -7.59 -3.98 -12.09
N ARG A 79 -6.57 -3.31 -12.60
CA ARG A 79 -6.06 -3.52 -13.96
C ARG A 79 -5.56 -4.96 -14.13
N ALA A 80 -6.17 -5.71 -15.03
CA ALA A 80 -5.79 -7.10 -15.31
C ALA A 80 -4.36 -7.23 -15.87
N ASN A 81 -3.85 -6.20 -16.55
CA ASN A 81 -2.52 -6.16 -17.17
C ASN A 81 -1.46 -5.52 -16.26
N ALA A 82 -1.62 -5.62 -14.93
CA ALA A 82 -0.56 -5.23 -13.98
C ALA A 82 0.71 -6.04 -14.28
N LYS A 83 1.85 -5.35 -14.39
CA LYS A 83 3.16 -5.90 -14.74
C LYS A 83 3.99 -6.27 -13.51
N ARG A 84 3.59 -5.83 -12.30
CA ARG A 84 4.32 -6.13 -11.07
C ARG A 84 4.36 -7.64 -10.83
N SER A 85 5.53 -8.14 -10.43
CA SER A 85 5.75 -9.58 -10.31
C SER A 85 4.93 -10.18 -9.17
N LEU A 86 3.95 -11.03 -9.53
CA LEU A 86 3.20 -11.84 -8.56
C LEU A 86 4.12 -12.78 -7.77
N VAL A 87 5.26 -13.17 -8.32
CA VAL A 87 6.19 -14.05 -7.62
C VAL A 87 6.86 -13.34 -6.46
N LYS A 88 7.34 -12.10 -6.69
CA LYS A 88 7.91 -11.27 -5.63
C LYS A 88 6.88 -10.98 -4.55
N LEU A 89 5.65 -10.64 -4.97
CA LEU A 89 4.53 -10.47 -4.05
C LEU A 89 4.24 -11.72 -3.21
N VAL A 90 4.28 -12.92 -3.80
CA VAL A 90 4.12 -14.18 -3.04
C VAL A 90 5.28 -14.42 -2.08
N HIS A 91 6.50 -14.04 -2.44
CA HIS A 91 7.68 -14.24 -1.60
C HIS A 91 7.68 -13.31 -0.39
N GLU A 92 7.40 -12.02 -0.60
CA GLU A 92 7.45 -10.97 0.42
C GLU A 92 6.15 -10.90 1.24
N GLN A 93 5.00 -11.21 0.63
CA GLN A 93 3.66 -11.04 1.21
C GLN A 93 2.81 -12.31 1.21
N ASN A 94 3.41 -13.47 1.48
CA ASN A 94 2.71 -14.76 1.47
C ASN A 94 1.47 -14.81 2.39
N SER A 95 1.52 -14.14 3.54
CA SER A 95 0.47 -14.11 4.56
C SER A 95 -0.70 -13.24 4.12
N ASN A 96 -0.44 -12.22 3.30
CA ASN A 96 -1.43 -11.30 2.76
C ASN A 96 -2.04 -11.80 1.43
N MET A 97 -1.46 -12.81 0.79
CA MET A 97 -2.02 -13.37 -0.45
C MET A 97 -3.23 -14.27 -0.20
N LYS A 98 -4.27 -14.16 -1.03
CA LYS A 98 -5.43 -15.07 -0.98
C LYS A 98 -4.96 -16.50 -1.25
N LYS A 99 -5.47 -17.46 -0.46
CA LYS A 99 -5.09 -18.88 -0.53
C LYS A 99 -5.18 -19.47 -1.94
N LEU A 100 -6.17 -19.03 -2.74
CA LEU A 100 -6.35 -19.47 -4.13
C LEU A 100 -5.09 -19.29 -4.98
N TYR A 101 -4.32 -18.22 -4.76
CA TYR A 101 -3.13 -17.90 -5.54
C TYR A 101 -1.83 -18.48 -4.94
N MET A 102 -1.89 -19.01 -3.73
CA MET A 102 -0.74 -19.65 -3.08
C MET A 102 -0.50 -21.08 -3.57
N ASN A 103 -1.51 -21.76 -4.14
CA ASN A 103 -1.36 -23.14 -4.59
C ASN A 103 -0.35 -23.31 -5.74
N LYS A 104 -0.08 -22.26 -6.51
CA LYS A 104 0.99 -22.21 -7.54
C LYS A 104 2.26 -21.51 -7.08
N ALA A 105 2.31 -21.05 -5.83
CA ALA A 105 3.48 -20.37 -5.27
C ALA A 105 4.80 -21.16 -5.40
N PRO A 106 4.83 -22.50 -5.26
CA PRO A 106 6.09 -23.25 -5.41
C PRO A 106 6.67 -23.15 -6.82
N GLU A 107 5.84 -23.24 -7.86
CA GLU A 107 6.25 -23.12 -9.27
C GLU A 107 6.77 -21.71 -9.59
N LEU A 108 6.10 -20.70 -9.03
CA LEU A 108 6.48 -19.30 -9.18
C LEU A 108 7.82 -19.03 -8.47
N LYS A 109 8.00 -19.47 -7.22
CA LYS A 109 9.24 -19.27 -6.44
C LYS A 109 10.48 -19.83 -7.15
N LEU A 110 10.39 -21.02 -7.73
CA LEU A 110 11.50 -21.62 -8.50
C LEU A 110 11.87 -20.80 -9.74
N SER A 111 10.90 -20.10 -10.34
CA SER A 111 11.12 -19.23 -11.49
C SER A 111 11.81 -17.92 -11.09
N LEU A 112 11.46 -17.35 -9.93
CA LEU A 112 12.11 -16.15 -9.40
C LEU A 112 13.53 -16.40 -8.92
N GLU A 113 13.83 -17.53 -8.27
CA GLU A 113 15.22 -17.87 -7.92
C GLU A 113 16.11 -17.91 -9.17
N ARG A 114 15.56 -18.41 -10.29
CA ARG A 114 16.25 -18.44 -11.58
C ARG A 114 16.45 -17.04 -12.19
N GLU A 115 15.49 -16.12 -12.04
CA GLU A 115 15.64 -14.72 -12.47
C GLU A 115 16.58 -13.90 -11.58
N VAL A 116 16.51 -14.08 -10.25
CA VAL A 116 17.40 -13.42 -9.29
C VAL A 116 18.84 -13.90 -9.44
N GLN A 117 19.04 -15.17 -9.80
CA GLN A 117 20.35 -15.70 -10.19
C GLN A 117 20.90 -15.08 -11.49
N LEU A 118 20.05 -14.53 -12.36
CA LEU A 118 20.48 -13.83 -13.59
C LEU A 118 20.77 -12.34 -13.34
N SER A 119 20.19 -11.73 -12.30
CA SER A 119 20.59 -10.40 -11.83
C SER A 119 21.74 -10.52 -10.81
N GLY A 120 22.91 -10.94 -11.28
CA GLY A 120 24.12 -10.98 -10.46
C GLY A 120 24.41 -9.59 -9.91
N CYS A 121 24.24 -9.41 -8.60
CA CYS A 121 24.70 -8.22 -7.89
C CYS A 121 26.21 -8.10 -8.12
N LEU A 122 26.66 -6.95 -8.64
CA LEU A 122 28.08 -6.62 -8.58
C LEU A 122 28.49 -6.53 -7.11
N PRO A 123 29.65 -7.08 -6.72
CA PRO A 123 30.13 -6.98 -5.35
C PRO A 123 30.29 -5.50 -4.98
N SER A 124 29.90 -5.17 -3.75
CA SER A 124 30.14 -3.85 -3.17
C SER A 124 31.64 -3.53 -3.23
N PRO A 125 32.02 -2.26 -3.50
CA PRO A 125 33.42 -1.84 -3.55
C PRO A 125 34.15 -2.01 -2.21
#